data_AF-A0A2H4U7J9-F1
#
_entry.id   AF-A0A2H4U7J9-F1
#
_cell.length_a   1.000
_cell.length_b   1.000
_cell.length_c   1.000
_cell.angle_alpha   90.00
_cell.angle_beta   90.00
_cell.angle_gamma   90.00
#
_symmetry.space_group_name_H-M   'P 1'
#
loop_
_entity.id
_entity.type
_entity.pdbx_description
1 polymer ?
#
loop_
_entity_poly.entity_id
_entity_poly.type
_entity_poly.pdbx_seq_one_letter_code
_entity_poly.pdbx_strand_id
1 'polypeptide(L)'
;MVEKDIIETKISKGKEKAEEKIDEHKEKAEEKINYRKEKLNEKREQTKNMAGKMTEDLSRGFDDLQDGIKSIQKIIDQKIDDYKKATIHSLDVDLIETEEKYYLKVDVPGIEKEEIDIEAGDKDISIVATFKPFTEEIEEEDKTVLISDIKQGRCSKSIRFSNNIEIDKISAKFNNGTVLITIPKLKTPKNKINVE
;
A
#
# COMPACT_ATOMS: atom_id res chain seq x y z
N MET A 1 7.05 20.06 98.27
CA MET A 1 7.18 20.27 96.80
C MET A 1 5.83 19.99 96.10
N VAL A 2 4.73 20.70 96.45
CA VAL A 2 3.38 20.37 95.87
C VAL A 2 2.70 21.55 95.13
N GLU A 3 3.18 22.79 95.25
CA GLU A 3 2.46 23.98 94.71
C GLU A 3 2.86 24.43 93.30
N LYS A 4 4.01 24.00 92.75
CA LYS A 4 4.47 24.48 91.44
C LYS A 4 3.68 23.87 90.27
N ASP A 5 3.07 22.71 90.47
CA ASP A 5 2.46 21.93 89.39
C ASP A 5 1.05 22.43 88.99
N ILE A 6 0.38 23.22 89.83
CA ILE A 6 -1.04 23.59 89.61
C ILE A 6 -1.19 24.76 88.61
N ILE A 7 -0.23 25.69 88.55
CA ILE A 7 -0.33 26.90 87.72
C ILE A 7 -0.07 26.59 86.24
N GLU A 8 0.93 25.75 85.95
CA GLU A 8 1.22 25.28 84.60
C GLU A 8 0.02 24.57 83.97
N THR A 9 -0.78 23.87 84.79
CA THR A 9 -1.95 23.12 84.33
C THR A 9 -3.07 24.00 83.74
N LYS A 10 -3.26 25.24 84.21
CA LYS A 10 -4.39 26.09 83.75
C LYS A 10 -4.11 26.84 82.44
N ILE A 11 -2.87 27.29 82.23
CA ILE A 11 -2.46 27.99 81.00
C ILE A 11 -2.44 27.02 79.82
N SER A 12 -2.05 25.77 80.07
CA SER A 12 -2.17 24.65 79.13
C SER A 12 -3.60 24.51 78.58
N LYS A 13 -4.61 24.48 79.47
CA LYS A 13 -6.01 24.24 79.10
C LYS A 13 -6.67 25.33 78.25
N GLY A 14 -6.20 26.57 78.34
CA GLY A 14 -6.77 27.69 77.59
C GLY A 14 -6.29 27.75 76.14
N LYS A 15 -5.03 27.35 75.90
CA LYS A 15 -4.44 27.27 74.56
C LYS A 15 -5.05 26.12 73.76
N GLU A 16 -5.28 24.98 74.40
CA GLU A 16 -5.91 23.81 73.78
C GLU A 16 -7.26 24.14 73.12
N LYS A 17 -8.13 24.91 73.79
CA LYS A 17 -9.50 25.19 73.28
C LYS A 17 -9.58 26.10 72.06
N ALA A 18 -8.61 26.99 71.85
CA ALA A 18 -8.60 27.91 70.71
C ALA A 18 -8.02 27.25 69.46
N GLU A 19 -7.02 26.39 69.66
CA GLU A 19 -6.46 25.52 68.62
C GLU A 19 -7.55 24.56 68.10
N GLU A 20 -8.35 23.98 68.99
CA GLU A 20 -9.43 23.02 68.66
C GLU A 20 -10.47 23.55 67.65
N LYS A 21 -10.88 24.83 67.75
CA LYS A 21 -11.90 25.41 66.84
C LYS A 21 -11.39 25.80 65.46
N ILE A 22 -10.12 26.19 65.38
CA ILE A 22 -9.47 26.53 64.10
C ILE A 22 -9.21 25.24 63.32
N ASP A 23 -8.86 24.17 64.03
CA ASP A 23 -8.71 22.84 63.45
C ASP A 23 -10.04 22.32 62.89
N GLU A 24 -11.16 22.49 63.60
CA GLU A 24 -12.49 22.03 63.15
C GLU A 24 -12.95 22.65 61.81
N HIS A 25 -12.64 23.93 61.56
CA HIS A 25 -13.03 24.61 60.32
C HIS A 25 -12.09 24.29 59.15
N LYS A 26 -10.81 24.07 59.42
CA LYS A 26 -9.86 23.55 58.43
C LYS A 26 -10.26 22.15 58.00
N GLU A 27 -10.64 21.31 58.95
CA GLU A 27 -11.07 19.92 58.71
C GLU A 27 -12.27 19.87 57.75
N LYS A 28 -13.32 20.67 57.97
CA LYS A 28 -14.49 20.71 57.07
C LYS A 28 -14.20 21.24 55.65
N ALA A 29 -13.25 22.17 55.52
CA ALA A 29 -12.82 22.66 54.21
C ALA A 29 -12.00 21.61 53.46
N GLU A 30 -11.11 20.91 54.17
CA GLU A 30 -10.32 19.79 53.66
C GLU A 30 -11.22 18.62 53.22
N GLU A 31 -12.28 18.33 53.97
CA GLU A 31 -13.25 17.27 53.65
C GLU A 31 -13.97 17.51 52.31
N LYS A 32 -14.44 18.75 52.06
CA LYS A 32 -15.10 19.11 50.80
C LYS A 32 -14.15 19.10 49.60
N ILE A 33 -12.90 19.50 49.81
CA ILE A 33 -11.86 19.45 48.78
C ILE A 33 -11.53 17.99 48.46
N ASN A 34 -11.42 17.13 49.47
CA ASN A 34 -11.20 15.70 49.30
C ASN A 34 -12.36 15.03 48.59
N TYR A 35 -13.60 15.29 48.98
CA TYR A 35 -14.78 14.72 48.30
C TYR A 35 -14.86 15.10 46.80
N ARG A 36 -14.57 16.35 46.45
CA ARG A 36 -14.54 16.78 45.03
C ARG A 36 -13.36 16.17 44.27
N LYS A 37 -12.20 16.02 44.92
CA LYS A 37 -11.03 15.33 44.34
C LYS A 37 -11.32 13.85 44.11
N GLU A 38 -11.97 13.17 45.03
CA GLU A 38 -12.40 11.77 44.90
C GLU A 38 -13.36 11.59 43.73
N LYS A 39 -14.41 12.41 43.66
CA LYS A 39 -15.40 12.31 42.57
C LYS A 39 -14.83 12.63 41.19
N LEU A 40 -13.86 13.55 41.12
CA LEU A 40 -13.09 13.83 39.89
C LEU A 40 -12.14 12.67 39.54
N ASN A 41 -11.54 12.04 40.54
CA ASN A 41 -10.68 10.87 40.34
C ASN A 41 -11.49 9.66 39.86
N GLU A 42 -12.67 9.38 40.43
CA GLU A 42 -13.58 8.32 39.97
C GLU A 42 -14.01 8.53 38.52
N LYS A 43 -14.40 9.76 38.15
CA LYS A 43 -14.80 10.07 36.77
C LYS A 43 -13.62 9.99 35.79
N ARG A 44 -12.41 10.34 36.25
CA ARG A 44 -11.16 10.16 35.49
C ARG A 44 -10.79 8.68 35.36
N GLU A 45 -10.98 7.86 36.37
CA GLU A 45 -10.74 6.42 36.29
C GLU A 45 -11.74 5.73 35.38
N GLN A 46 -13.03 6.04 35.49
CA GLN A 46 -14.05 5.51 34.59
C GLN A 46 -13.78 5.88 33.12
N THR A 47 -13.40 7.13 32.86
CA THR A 47 -13.05 7.56 31.50
C THR A 47 -11.73 6.96 31.00
N LYS A 48 -10.73 6.76 31.87
CA LYS A 48 -9.50 6.02 31.54
C LYS A 48 -9.78 4.54 31.24
N ASN A 49 -10.64 3.89 32.02
CA ASN A 49 -11.01 2.48 31.82
C ASN A 49 -11.86 2.29 30.57
N MET A 50 -12.79 3.22 30.30
CA MET A 50 -13.61 3.22 29.09
C MET A 50 -12.78 3.52 27.84
N ALA A 51 -11.88 4.52 27.90
CA ALA A 51 -10.93 4.79 26.84
C ALA A 51 -10.00 3.59 26.63
N GLY A 52 -9.51 2.96 27.70
CA GLY A 52 -8.68 1.75 27.65
C GLY A 52 -9.36 0.59 26.93
N LYS A 53 -10.62 0.28 27.30
CA LYS A 53 -11.43 -0.73 26.59
C LYS A 53 -11.66 -0.38 25.13
N MET A 54 -12.01 0.88 24.83
CA MET A 54 -12.21 1.33 23.45
C MET A 54 -10.92 1.27 22.63
N THR A 55 -9.77 1.61 23.22
CA THR A 55 -8.48 1.49 22.53
C THR A 55 -8.08 0.03 22.33
N GLU A 56 -8.43 -0.86 23.25
CA GLU A 56 -8.14 -2.29 23.14
C GLU A 56 -9.03 -2.96 22.10
N ASP A 57 -10.33 -2.66 22.08
CA ASP A 57 -11.27 -3.15 21.06
C ASP A 57 -10.93 -2.60 19.67
N LEU A 58 -10.49 -1.33 19.58
CA LEU A 58 -10.02 -0.72 18.34
C LEU A 58 -8.69 -1.35 17.89
N SER A 59 -7.76 -1.59 18.81
CA SER A 59 -6.47 -2.22 18.49
C SER A 59 -6.67 -3.65 17.98
N ARG A 60 -7.55 -4.44 18.61
CA ARG A 60 -7.91 -5.79 18.14
C ARG A 60 -8.54 -5.75 16.75
N GLY A 61 -9.44 -4.80 16.49
CA GLY A 61 -10.01 -4.62 15.15
C GLY A 61 -8.98 -4.20 14.10
N PHE A 62 -7.95 -3.43 14.49
CA PHE A 62 -6.82 -3.10 13.62
C PHE A 62 -5.87 -4.28 13.42
N ASP A 63 -5.64 -5.11 14.43
CA ASP A 63 -4.80 -6.31 14.33
C ASP A 63 -5.46 -7.37 13.44
N ASP A 64 -6.77 -7.62 13.60
CA ASP A 64 -7.54 -8.54 12.75
C ASP A 64 -7.59 -8.05 11.30
N LEU A 65 -7.72 -6.73 11.09
CA LEU A 65 -7.65 -6.10 9.77
C LEU A 65 -6.22 -6.17 9.20
N GLN A 66 -5.20 -5.96 10.01
CA GLN A 66 -3.80 -6.05 9.61
C GLN A 66 -3.43 -7.49 9.26
N ASP A 67 -3.92 -8.48 9.98
CA ASP A 67 -3.69 -9.89 9.70
C ASP A 67 -4.50 -10.36 8.48
N GLY A 68 -5.68 -9.78 8.25
CA GLY A 68 -6.39 -9.89 6.97
C GLY A 68 -5.59 -9.30 5.81
N ILE A 69 -5.01 -8.10 5.97
CA ILE A 69 -4.15 -7.46 4.96
C ILE A 69 -2.84 -8.23 4.75
N LYS A 70 -2.21 -8.78 5.79
CA LYS A 70 -1.01 -9.64 5.66
C LYS A 70 -1.35 -10.96 4.97
N SER A 71 -2.52 -11.53 5.22
CA SER A 71 -2.97 -12.76 4.56
C SER A 71 -3.28 -12.48 3.08
N ILE A 72 -3.89 -11.33 2.77
CA ILE A 72 -4.11 -10.85 1.41
C ILE A 72 -2.77 -10.53 0.73
N GLN A 73 -1.83 -9.87 1.42
CA GLN A 73 -0.49 -9.58 0.91
C GLN A 73 0.26 -10.89 0.66
N LYS A 74 0.16 -11.90 1.53
CA LYS A 74 0.75 -13.22 1.34
C LYS A 74 0.10 -13.99 0.19
N ILE A 75 -1.21 -13.89 -0.02
CA ILE A 75 -1.90 -14.45 -1.18
C ILE A 75 -1.48 -13.71 -2.46
N ILE A 76 -1.35 -12.39 -2.41
CA ILE A 76 -0.87 -11.56 -3.51
C ILE A 76 0.59 -11.88 -3.81
N ASP A 77 1.45 -12.02 -2.82
CA ASP A 77 2.86 -12.37 -2.96
C ASP A 77 3.03 -13.80 -3.45
N GLN A 78 2.23 -14.77 -2.96
CA GLN A 78 2.19 -16.12 -3.49
C GLN A 78 1.69 -16.14 -4.93
N LYS A 79 0.67 -15.34 -5.25
CA LYS A 79 0.12 -15.24 -6.61
C LYS A 79 1.07 -14.49 -7.54
N ILE A 80 1.82 -13.51 -7.05
CA ILE A 80 2.89 -12.79 -7.74
C ILE A 80 4.11 -13.70 -7.91
N ASP A 81 4.45 -14.53 -6.94
CA ASP A 81 5.54 -15.50 -7.01
C ASP A 81 5.16 -16.69 -7.91
N ASP A 82 3.88 -17.07 -7.96
CA ASP A 82 3.33 -18.00 -8.96
C ASP A 82 3.29 -17.34 -10.36
N TYR A 83 3.04 -16.03 -10.46
CA TYR A 83 3.15 -15.24 -11.70
C TYR A 83 4.60 -14.99 -12.15
N LYS A 84 5.55 -14.94 -11.20
CA LYS A 84 7.00 -14.86 -11.45
C LYS A 84 7.59 -16.23 -11.75
N LYS A 85 7.03 -17.32 -11.23
CA LYS A 85 7.34 -18.71 -11.64
C LYS A 85 6.72 -19.04 -13.00
N ALA A 86 5.55 -18.47 -13.31
CA ALA A 86 4.96 -18.40 -14.64
C ALA A 86 5.46 -17.16 -15.41
N THR A 87 6.77 -16.94 -15.39
CA THR A 87 7.46 -15.77 -15.95
C THR A 87 6.86 -15.37 -17.29
N ILE A 88 6.07 -14.29 -17.32
CA ILE A 88 5.79 -13.64 -18.61
C ILE A 88 7.13 -13.08 -19.06
N HIS A 89 7.81 -13.80 -19.95
CA HIS A 89 9.04 -13.30 -20.52
C HIS A 89 8.71 -12.04 -21.34
N SER A 90 9.49 -10.97 -21.15
CA SER A 90 9.36 -9.78 -21.98
C SER A 90 9.76 -10.14 -23.41
N LEU A 91 8.99 -9.68 -24.38
CA LEU A 91 9.45 -9.68 -25.77
C LEU A 91 10.66 -8.75 -25.92
N ASP A 92 11.58 -9.13 -26.80
CA ASP A 92 12.71 -8.29 -27.18
C ASP A 92 12.22 -7.30 -28.23
N VAL A 93 12.51 -6.02 -28.00
CA VAL A 93 11.98 -4.94 -28.82
C VAL A 93 13.00 -3.84 -29.03
N ASP A 94 12.98 -3.25 -30.23
CA ASP A 94 13.62 -1.97 -30.53
C ASP A 94 12.53 -0.93 -30.77
N LEU A 95 12.66 0.25 -30.16
CA LEU A 95 11.77 1.38 -30.36
C LEU A 95 12.55 2.58 -30.85
N ILE A 96 12.12 3.14 -31.99
CA ILE A 96 12.65 4.38 -32.55
C ILE A 96 11.53 5.41 -32.58
N GLU A 97 11.81 6.60 -32.05
CA GLU A 97 10.92 7.76 -32.16
C GLU A 97 11.47 8.73 -33.20
N THR A 98 10.56 9.26 -34.03
CA THR A 98 10.80 10.40 -34.92
C THR A 98 9.84 11.53 -34.55
N GLU A 99 9.96 12.70 -35.19
CA GLU A 99 9.03 13.81 -34.95
C GLU A 99 7.57 13.42 -35.23
N GLU A 100 7.32 12.59 -36.26
CA GLU A 100 5.97 12.27 -36.71
C GLU A 100 5.46 10.89 -36.25
N LYS A 101 6.34 9.93 -35.95
CA LYS A 101 5.96 8.51 -35.78
C LYS A 101 6.89 7.76 -34.83
N TYR A 102 6.42 6.64 -34.29
CA TYR A 102 7.24 5.61 -33.68
C TYR A 102 7.37 4.40 -34.61
N TYR A 103 8.53 3.75 -34.58
CA TYR A 103 8.79 2.46 -35.21
C TYR A 103 9.14 1.46 -34.11
N LEU A 104 8.31 0.42 -33.97
CA LEU A 104 8.49 -0.62 -32.98
C LEU A 104 8.79 -1.93 -33.70
N LYS A 105 9.97 -2.48 -33.47
CA LYS A 105 10.38 -3.80 -33.95
C LYS A 105 10.27 -4.78 -32.79
N VAL A 106 9.61 -5.91 -33.00
CA VAL A 106 9.39 -6.95 -31.98
C VAL A 106 9.92 -8.27 -32.53
N ASP A 107 10.79 -8.94 -31.77
CA ASP A 107 11.35 -10.23 -32.15
C ASP A 107 10.51 -11.38 -31.57
N VAL A 108 10.02 -12.24 -32.46
CA VAL A 108 9.11 -13.37 -32.21
C VAL A 108 9.44 -14.55 -33.14
N PRO A 109 10.69 -15.06 -33.12
CA PRO A 109 11.10 -16.16 -33.99
C PRO A 109 10.34 -17.44 -33.67
N GLY A 110 9.96 -18.19 -34.70
CA GLY A 110 9.25 -19.47 -34.56
C GLY A 110 7.77 -19.35 -34.19
N ILE A 111 7.21 -18.14 -34.13
CA ILE A 111 5.79 -17.89 -33.88
C ILE A 111 5.08 -17.64 -35.20
N GLU A 112 3.94 -18.30 -35.41
CA GLU A 112 3.06 -18.01 -36.54
C GLU A 112 2.36 -16.66 -36.38
N LYS A 113 2.08 -15.98 -37.49
CA LYS A 113 1.50 -14.62 -37.45
C LYS A 113 0.19 -14.58 -36.65
N GLU A 114 -0.61 -15.63 -36.75
CA GLU A 114 -1.92 -15.76 -36.12
C GLU A 114 -1.83 -15.93 -34.59
N GLU A 115 -0.66 -16.29 -34.06
CA GLU A 115 -0.41 -16.45 -32.62
C GLU A 115 0.13 -15.16 -31.97
N ILE A 116 0.20 -14.06 -32.74
CA ILE A 116 0.63 -12.74 -32.27
C ILE A 116 -0.58 -11.83 -32.14
N ASP A 117 -0.85 -11.38 -30.92
CA ASP A 117 -1.92 -10.44 -30.61
C ASP A 117 -1.33 -9.05 -30.32
N ILE A 118 -1.90 -8.02 -30.97
CA ILE A 118 -1.44 -6.63 -30.85
C ILE A 118 -2.65 -5.74 -30.63
N GLU A 119 -2.69 -5.07 -29.48
CA GLU A 119 -3.71 -4.10 -29.10
C GLU A 119 -3.11 -2.70 -29.00
N ALA A 120 -3.86 -1.69 -29.42
CA ALA A 120 -3.45 -0.29 -29.34
C ALA A 120 -4.51 0.54 -28.59
N GLY A 121 -4.06 1.31 -27.61
CA GLY A 121 -4.84 2.35 -26.93
C GLY A 121 -4.42 3.75 -27.37
N ASP A 122 -4.94 4.78 -26.71
CA ASP A 122 -4.66 6.18 -27.07
C ASP A 122 -3.18 6.56 -26.98
N LYS A 123 -2.44 5.91 -26.08
CA LYS A 123 -1.04 6.22 -25.76
C LYS A 123 -0.17 4.98 -25.56
N ASP A 124 -0.66 3.79 -25.88
CA ASP A 124 0.09 2.57 -25.62
C ASP A 124 -0.21 1.48 -26.64
N ILE A 125 0.74 0.56 -26.79
CA ILE A 125 0.57 -0.68 -27.53
C ILE A 125 0.94 -1.84 -26.60
N SER A 126 0.13 -2.88 -26.63
CA SER A 126 0.38 -4.16 -25.97
C SER A 126 0.54 -5.25 -27.02
N ILE A 127 1.59 -6.06 -26.89
CA ILE A 127 1.86 -7.21 -27.75
C ILE A 127 1.92 -8.45 -26.88
N VAL A 128 1.27 -9.53 -27.32
CA VAL A 128 1.30 -10.84 -26.68
C VAL A 128 1.66 -11.89 -27.74
N ALA A 129 2.57 -12.80 -27.40
CA ALA A 129 2.91 -13.96 -28.23
C ALA A 129 3.16 -15.17 -27.33
N THR A 130 2.93 -16.39 -27.83
CA THR A 130 3.13 -17.61 -27.04
C THR A 130 4.12 -18.53 -27.75
N PHE A 131 5.27 -18.78 -27.11
CA PHE A 131 6.32 -19.67 -27.64
C PHE A 131 6.07 -21.10 -27.17
N LYS A 132 6.00 -22.04 -28.11
CA LYS A 132 5.82 -23.46 -27.77
C LYS A 132 7.14 -24.03 -27.21
N PRO A 133 7.10 -24.86 -26.16
CA PRO A 133 8.28 -25.55 -25.69
C PRO A 133 8.85 -26.47 -26.76
N PHE A 134 10.16 -26.40 -27.02
CA PHE A 134 10.81 -27.29 -27.99
C PHE A 134 10.65 -28.78 -27.63
N THR A 135 10.45 -29.10 -26.35
CA THR A 135 10.18 -30.48 -25.91
C THR A 135 8.88 -31.05 -26.48
N GLU A 136 7.92 -30.21 -26.86
CA GLU A 136 6.66 -30.66 -27.48
C GLU A 136 6.86 -31.07 -28.95
N GLU A 137 7.95 -30.63 -29.59
CA GLU A 137 8.28 -31.00 -30.97
C GLU A 137 8.99 -32.38 -31.07
N ILE A 138 9.43 -32.95 -29.94
CA ILE A 138 10.14 -34.22 -29.88
C ILE A 138 9.23 -35.29 -29.26
N GLU A 139 8.86 -36.31 -30.04
CA GLU A 139 7.93 -37.36 -29.59
C GLU A 139 8.54 -38.42 -28.66
N GLU A 140 9.87 -38.41 -28.47
CA GLU A 140 10.54 -39.37 -27.58
C GLU A 140 10.16 -39.16 -26.10
N GLU A 141 9.74 -40.24 -25.42
CA GLU A 141 9.33 -40.21 -24.02
C GLU A 141 10.53 -40.06 -23.06
N ASP A 142 11.66 -40.69 -23.38
CA ASP A 142 12.88 -40.72 -22.54
C ASP A 142 13.86 -39.56 -22.84
N LYS A 143 13.35 -38.36 -23.11
CA LYS A 143 14.19 -37.19 -23.39
C LYS A 143 14.62 -36.45 -22.12
N THR A 144 15.87 -36.00 -22.09
CA THR A 144 16.42 -35.17 -21.01
C THR A 144 16.82 -33.79 -21.55
N VAL A 145 16.26 -32.72 -20.99
CA VAL A 145 16.66 -31.35 -21.32
C VAL A 145 18.01 -31.05 -20.67
N LEU A 146 19.05 -30.83 -21.49
CA LEU A 146 20.38 -30.49 -20.99
C LEU A 146 20.54 -28.99 -20.72
N ILE A 147 19.97 -28.14 -21.58
CA ILE A 147 20.04 -26.67 -21.53
C ILE A 147 18.71 -26.10 -22.03
N SER A 148 18.22 -25.02 -21.42
CA SER A 148 17.01 -24.31 -21.86
C SER A 148 17.14 -22.81 -21.58
N ASP A 149 17.58 -22.07 -22.61
CA ASP A 149 17.77 -20.61 -22.55
C ASP A 149 16.78 -19.85 -23.46
N ILE A 150 16.11 -20.56 -24.37
CA ILE A 150 15.16 -19.97 -25.32
C ILE A 150 13.84 -19.70 -24.59
N LYS A 151 13.21 -18.56 -24.92
CA LYS A 151 11.90 -18.19 -24.38
C LYS A 151 10.85 -19.25 -24.73
N GLN A 152 10.06 -19.63 -23.73
CA GLN A 152 8.92 -20.53 -23.88
C GLN A 152 7.73 -19.99 -23.08
N GLY A 153 6.53 -20.37 -23.47
CA GLY A 153 5.29 -19.89 -22.88
C GLY A 153 4.86 -18.50 -23.34
N ARG A 154 3.88 -17.95 -22.64
CA ARG A 154 3.27 -16.65 -22.96
C ARG A 154 4.23 -15.52 -22.62
N CYS A 155 4.56 -14.73 -23.62
CA CYS A 155 5.38 -13.54 -23.56
C CYS A 155 4.54 -12.30 -23.87
N SER A 156 4.85 -11.17 -23.25
CA SER A 156 4.17 -9.91 -23.59
C SER A 156 5.07 -8.70 -23.42
N LYS A 157 4.68 -7.60 -24.08
CA LYS A 157 5.30 -6.29 -23.94
C LYS A 157 4.24 -5.20 -24.09
N SER A 158 4.19 -4.29 -23.13
CA SER A 158 3.40 -3.07 -23.23
C SER A 158 4.31 -1.86 -23.25
N ILE A 159 4.09 -0.94 -24.18
CA ILE A 159 4.89 0.27 -24.38
C ILE A 159 3.95 1.46 -24.34
N ARG A 160 4.26 2.42 -23.47
CA ARG A 160 3.53 3.68 -23.35
C ARG A 160 4.31 4.82 -23.99
N PHE A 161 3.64 5.63 -24.79
CA PHE A 161 4.18 6.77 -25.52
C PHE A 161 3.86 8.09 -24.79
N SER A 162 4.72 9.09 -25.00
CA SER A 162 4.51 10.44 -24.44
C SER A 162 3.35 11.18 -25.13
N ASN A 163 3.20 10.96 -26.44
CA ASN A 163 2.16 11.57 -27.27
C ASN A 163 1.05 10.57 -27.59
N ASN A 164 -0.16 11.08 -27.85
CA ASN A 164 -1.24 10.25 -28.40
C ASN A 164 -0.83 9.68 -29.77
N ILE A 165 -1.33 8.49 -30.08
CA ILE A 165 -1.13 7.82 -31.36
C ILE A 165 -2.39 7.86 -32.21
N GLU A 166 -2.23 7.86 -33.54
CA GLU A 166 -3.34 7.83 -34.49
C GLU A 166 -3.69 6.37 -34.83
N ILE A 167 -4.52 5.75 -33.98
CA ILE A 167 -4.80 4.30 -33.96
C ILE A 167 -5.20 3.76 -35.35
N ASP A 168 -6.10 4.45 -36.04
CA ASP A 168 -6.63 4.04 -37.36
C ASP A 168 -5.57 3.96 -38.46
N LYS A 169 -4.39 4.55 -38.25
CA LYS A 169 -3.28 4.57 -39.21
C LYS A 169 -2.09 3.72 -38.79
N ILE A 170 -2.21 2.98 -37.69
CA ILE A 170 -1.18 2.02 -37.29
C ILE A 170 -1.11 0.91 -38.35
N SER A 171 0.10 0.48 -38.68
CA SER A 171 0.31 -0.66 -39.59
C SER A 171 1.39 -1.57 -39.04
N ALA A 172 1.22 -2.88 -39.27
CA ALA A 172 2.18 -3.89 -38.86
C ALA A 172 2.56 -4.78 -40.05
N LYS A 173 3.83 -5.17 -40.13
CA LYS A 173 4.36 -6.12 -41.11
C LYS A 173 5.11 -7.21 -40.38
N PHE A 174 4.79 -8.47 -40.68
CA PHE A 174 5.50 -9.63 -40.18
C PHE A 174 6.44 -10.17 -41.27
N ASN A 175 7.71 -10.36 -40.93
CA ASN A 175 8.70 -10.93 -41.84
C ASN A 175 9.76 -11.69 -41.03
N ASN A 176 9.99 -12.97 -41.38
CA ASN A 176 11.05 -13.81 -40.81
C ASN A 176 11.15 -13.76 -39.27
N GLY A 177 10.02 -13.92 -38.57
CA GLY A 177 10.01 -13.93 -37.10
C GLY A 177 10.11 -12.54 -36.46
N THR A 178 10.02 -11.47 -37.23
CA THR A 178 10.02 -10.10 -36.71
C THR A 178 8.75 -9.36 -37.11
N VAL A 179 8.13 -8.66 -36.15
CA VAL A 179 7.02 -7.73 -36.39
C VAL A 179 7.56 -6.30 -36.40
N LEU A 180 7.33 -5.56 -37.49
CA LEU A 180 7.58 -4.13 -37.58
C LEU A 180 6.26 -3.37 -37.54
N ILE A 181 6.07 -2.57 -36.50
CA ILE A 181 4.88 -1.75 -36.27
C ILE A 181 5.25 -0.28 -36.52
N THR A 182 4.51 0.39 -37.41
CA THR A 182 4.62 1.83 -37.65
C THR A 182 3.44 2.53 -37.00
N ILE A 183 3.73 3.49 -36.12
CA ILE A 183 2.76 4.09 -35.19
C ILE A 183 2.78 5.61 -35.37
N PRO A 184 1.87 6.18 -36.17
CA PRO A 184 1.81 7.63 -36.35
C PRO A 184 1.40 8.35 -35.06
N LYS A 185 2.04 9.49 -34.78
CA LYS A 185 1.62 10.37 -33.69
C LYS A 185 0.36 11.12 -34.10
N LEU A 186 -0.58 11.26 -33.17
CA LEU A 186 -1.78 12.05 -33.39
C LEU A 186 -1.40 13.53 -33.53
N LYS A 187 -1.68 14.13 -34.69
CA LYS A 187 -1.48 15.56 -34.92
C LYS A 187 -2.62 16.34 -34.26
N THR A 188 -2.34 17.03 -33.15
CA THR A 188 -3.33 17.93 -32.54
C THR A 188 -3.37 19.24 -33.34
N PRO A 189 -4.51 19.61 -33.97
CA PRO A 189 -4.61 20.89 -34.65
C PRO A 189 -4.46 22.03 -33.63
N LYS A 190 -3.60 23.01 -33.95
CA LYS A 190 -3.48 24.24 -33.16
C LYS A 190 -4.50 25.24 -33.68
N ASN A 191 -5.50 25.57 -32.88
CA ASN A 191 -6.45 26.62 -33.22
C ASN A 191 -5.95 27.96 -32.69
N LYS A 192 -5.98 28.99 -33.53
CA LYS A 192 -5.71 30.36 -33.10
C LYS A 192 -6.90 30.84 -32.28
N ILE A 193 -6.67 31.22 -31.03
CA ILE A 193 -7.66 31.88 -30.19
C ILE A 193 -7.48 33.38 -30.39
N ASN A 194 -8.56 34.08 -30.73
CA ASN A 194 -8.57 35.54 -30.75
C ASN A 194 -8.91 36.04 -29.35
N VAL A 195 -8.22 37.09 -28.92
CA VAL A 195 -8.52 37.80 -27.66
C VAL A 195 -9.44 38.97 -28.00
N GLU A 196 -10.58 39.06 -27.31
CA GLU A 196 -11.51 40.21 -27.37
C GLU A 196 -11.07 41.33 -26.42
#